data_AF-Q0G0Z7-F1
#
_entry.id   AF-Q0G0Z7-F1
#
_cell.length_a   1.000
_cell.length_b   1.000
_cell.length_c   1.000
_cell.angle_alpha   90.00
_cell.angle_beta   90.00
_cell.angle_gamma   90.00
#
_symmetry.space_group_name_H-M   'P 1'
#
loop_
_entity.id
_entity.type
_entity.pdbx_description
1 polymer ?
#
loop_
_entity_poly.entity_id
_entity_poly.type
_entity_poly.pdbx_seq_one_letter_code
_entity_poly.pdbx_strand_id
1 'polypeptide(L)'
;MIPAIGSSLFDSTVTQTQAPSASEGMAQVSRTQPTQFNEFSEVLSRVMVDAADTVKTAEATSIQGVNGKASTQAVVEAVMSAERTLQTAVAVRDKAVAAYMELSRMQI
;
A
#
# COMPACT_ATOMS: atom_id res chain seq x y z
N MET A 1 44.93 -10.88 -30.91
CA MET A 1 44.77 -9.72 -30.00
C MET A 1 44.65 -10.27 -28.59
N ILE A 2 45.52 -9.86 -27.67
CA ILE A 2 45.63 -10.38 -26.30
C ILE A 2 45.95 -9.17 -25.39
N PRO A 3 45.20 -8.89 -24.31
CA PRO A 3 45.59 -7.91 -23.31
C PRO A 3 46.54 -8.54 -22.27
N ALA A 4 47.59 -7.80 -21.89
CA ALA A 4 48.53 -8.21 -20.85
C ALA A 4 48.03 -7.80 -19.44
N ILE A 5 48.35 -8.61 -18.44
CA ILE A 5 48.10 -8.33 -17.02
C ILE A 5 49.43 -7.95 -16.36
N GLY A 6 49.47 -6.81 -15.68
CA GLY A 6 50.58 -6.35 -14.83
C GLY A 6 50.28 -4.94 -14.30
N SER A 7 49.92 -4.73 -13.04
CA SER A 7 50.77 -4.82 -11.82
C SER A 7 51.58 -3.54 -11.54
N SER A 8 50.91 -2.55 -10.98
CA SER A 8 51.47 -1.59 -10.00
C SER A 8 50.31 -1.19 -9.07
N LEU A 9 50.35 -1.37 -7.75
CA LEU A 9 51.47 -1.29 -6.80
C LEU A 9 52.10 0.10 -6.79
N PHE A 10 51.32 1.08 -6.32
CA PHE A 10 51.88 2.28 -5.73
C PHE A 10 51.22 2.54 -4.37
N ASP A 11 51.78 1.91 -3.34
CA ASP A 11 51.64 2.36 -1.97
C ASP A 11 52.41 3.68 -1.81
N SER A 12 51.86 4.61 -1.03
CA SER A 12 52.58 5.77 -0.49
C SER A 12 51.83 6.34 0.70
N THR A 13 52.09 5.69 1.84
CA THR A 13 51.96 6.22 3.20
C THR A 13 52.16 7.74 3.35
N VAL A 14 51.40 8.39 4.25
CA VAL A 14 51.92 8.92 5.54
C VAL A 14 50.83 9.67 6.33
N THR A 15 50.62 9.14 7.53
CA THR A 15 49.93 9.59 8.74
C THR A 15 49.93 11.10 9.08
N GLN A 16 48.74 11.61 9.42
CA GLN A 16 48.41 12.49 10.58
C GLN A 16 46.89 12.78 10.59
N THR A 17 46.19 13.02 11.72
CA THR A 17 46.54 12.89 13.15
C THR A 17 45.29 12.49 13.97
N GLN A 18 45.41 12.32 15.30
CA GLN A 18 44.38 11.75 16.17
C GLN A 18 43.72 12.78 17.12
N ALA A 19 42.38 12.71 17.27
CA ALA A 19 41.66 13.17 18.47
C ALA A 19 40.28 12.48 18.57
N PRO A 20 39.96 11.76 19.66
CA PRO A 20 38.63 11.20 19.90
C PRO A 20 37.78 12.18 20.75
N SER A 21 36.87 12.91 20.10
CA SER A 21 35.87 13.72 20.81
C SER A 21 34.56 12.93 20.90
N ALA A 22 34.24 12.44 22.10
CA ALA A 22 32.93 11.93 22.41
C ALA A 22 31.96 13.11 22.64
N SER A 23 31.04 13.30 21.69
CA SER A 23 29.80 14.06 21.84
C SER A 23 28.78 13.38 20.94
N GLU A 24 27.89 12.55 21.49
CA GLU A 24 26.53 12.95 21.86
C GLU A 24 25.65 13.25 20.64
N GLY A 25 24.51 12.54 20.54
CA GLY A 25 23.60 12.64 19.39
C GLY A 25 23.49 11.35 18.58
N MET A 26 23.29 10.20 19.26
CA MET A 26 22.90 8.96 18.59
C MET A 26 21.66 9.20 17.71
N ALA A 27 21.78 8.75 16.45
CA ALA A 27 20.71 8.41 15.52
C ALA A 27 19.42 9.26 15.58
N GLN A 28 19.23 10.07 14.54
CA GLN A 28 17.94 10.68 14.19
C GLN A 28 16.78 9.73 14.51
N VAL A 29 15.93 10.13 15.46
CA VAL A 29 14.58 9.57 15.55
C VAL A 29 13.91 9.89 14.23
N SER A 30 13.73 8.86 13.40
CA SER A 30 12.96 8.94 12.17
C SER A 30 11.56 9.46 12.52
N ARG A 31 11.33 10.75 12.29
CA ARG A 31 9.97 11.30 12.32
C ARG A 31 9.22 10.56 11.22
N THR A 32 8.25 9.74 11.59
CA THR A 32 7.34 9.10 10.64
C THR A 32 6.70 10.21 9.80
N GLN A 33 7.16 10.33 8.57
CA GLN A 33 6.75 11.40 7.67
C GLN A 33 5.31 11.12 7.21
N PRO A 34 4.43 12.14 7.07
CA PRO A 34 3.02 11.93 6.74
C PRO A 34 2.75 11.23 5.39
N THR A 35 3.79 10.98 4.58
CA THR A 35 3.76 10.22 3.33
C THR A 35 2.99 8.90 3.43
N GLN A 36 3.16 8.12 4.52
CA GLN A 36 2.45 6.84 4.67
C GLN A 36 0.91 6.98 4.71
N PHE A 37 0.39 8.12 5.17
CA PHE A 37 -1.04 8.35 5.24
C PHE A 37 -1.65 8.56 3.84
N ASN A 38 -0.89 9.22 2.95
CA ASN A 38 -1.29 9.43 1.56
C ASN A 38 -1.30 8.10 0.79
N GLU A 39 -0.22 7.29 0.88
CA GLU A 39 -0.14 5.99 0.22
C GLU A 39 -1.30 5.06 0.63
N PHE A 40 -1.61 4.99 1.93
CA PHE A 40 -2.77 4.22 2.40
C PHE A 40 -4.09 4.76 1.85
N SER A 41 -4.28 6.09 1.81
CA SER A 41 -5.50 6.70 1.27
C SER A 41 -5.68 6.45 -0.24
N GLU A 42 -4.58 6.38 -1.00
CA GLU A 42 -4.61 6.10 -2.43
C GLU A 42 -4.92 4.62 -2.72
N VAL A 43 -4.25 3.70 -2.02
CA VAL A 43 -4.56 2.26 -2.10
C VAL A 43 -6.02 2.01 -1.68
N LEU A 44 -6.48 2.64 -0.61
CA LEU A 44 -7.87 2.55 -0.16
C LEU A 44 -8.85 3.10 -1.20
N SER A 45 -8.55 4.24 -1.82
CA SER A 45 -9.40 4.82 -2.87
C SER A 45 -9.51 3.87 -4.08
N ARG A 46 -8.40 3.26 -4.51
CA ARG A 46 -8.40 2.27 -5.59
C ARG A 46 -9.26 1.04 -5.23
N VAL A 47 -9.06 0.46 -4.04
CA VAL A 47 -9.86 -0.68 -3.54
C VAL A 47 -11.35 -0.35 -3.47
N MET A 48 -11.73 0.89 -3.11
CA MET A 48 -13.14 1.31 -3.07
C MET A 48 -13.75 1.49 -4.47
N VAL A 49 -12.96 1.94 -5.46
CA VAL A 49 -13.38 2.00 -6.87
C VAL A 49 -13.55 0.60 -7.44
N ASP A 50 -12.56 -0.28 -7.24
CA ASP A 50 -12.60 -1.69 -7.67
C ASP A 50 -13.80 -2.42 -7.04
N ALA A 51 -14.13 -2.09 -5.78
CA ALA A 51 -15.31 -2.62 -5.10
C ALA A 51 -16.63 -2.19 -5.76
N ALA A 52 -16.76 -0.90 -6.10
CA ALA A 52 -17.93 -0.39 -6.78
C ALA A 52 -18.10 -1.01 -8.20
N ASP A 53 -17.02 -1.13 -8.97
CA ASP A 53 -17.07 -1.76 -10.29
C ASP A 53 -17.33 -3.27 -10.21
N THR A 54 -16.87 -3.97 -9.16
CA THR A 54 -17.23 -5.38 -8.91
C THR A 54 -18.73 -5.55 -8.69
N VAL A 55 -19.35 -4.73 -7.83
CA VAL A 55 -20.80 -4.76 -7.57
C VAL A 55 -21.59 -4.45 -8.84
N LYS A 56 -21.23 -3.39 -9.56
CA LYS A 56 -21.84 -3.00 -10.84
C LYS A 56 -21.70 -4.08 -11.92
N THR A 57 -20.59 -4.81 -11.93
CA THR A 57 -20.40 -5.97 -12.84
C THR A 57 -21.32 -7.13 -12.48
N ALA A 58 -21.56 -7.37 -11.19
CA ALA A 58 -22.52 -8.37 -10.72
C ALA A 58 -23.97 -7.99 -11.05
N GLU A 59 -24.35 -6.71 -10.91
CA GLU A 59 -25.64 -6.19 -11.36
C GLU A 59 -25.83 -6.37 -12.87
N ALA A 60 -24.84 -5.97 -13.69
CA ALA A 60 -24.88 -6.13 -15.14
C ALA A 60 -24.99 -7.61 -15.55
N THR A 61 -24.26 -8.50 -14.88
CA THR A 61 -24.33 -9.96 -15.11
C THR A 61 -25.70 -10.52 -14.72
N SER A 62 -26.27 -10.05 -13.60
CA SER A 62 -27.62 -10.42 -13.15
C SER A 62 -28.69 -10.00 -14.15
N ILE A 63 -28.60 -8.77 -14.67
CA ILE A 63 -29.48 -8.29 -15.75
C ILE A 63 -29.33 -9.14 -17.01
N GLN A 64 -28.10 -9.54 -17.39
CA GLN A 64 -27.89 -10.46 -18.51
C GLN A 64 -28.50 -11.84 -18.24
N GLY A 65 -28.43 -12.35 -17.01
CA GLY A 65 -29.05 -13.61 -16.61
C GLY A 65 -30.57 -13.60 -16.77
N VAL A 66 -31.24 -12.54 -16.30
CA VAL A 66 -32.69 -12.35 -16.49
C VAL A 66 -33.06 -12.26 -17.97
N ASN A 67 -32.19 -11.70 -18.81
CA ASN A 67 -32.35 -11.66 -20.27
C ASN A 67 -31.95 -12.97 -20.99
N GLY A 68 -31.58 -14.04 -20.28
CA GLY A 68 -31.12 -15.30 -20.86
C GLY A 68 -29.75 -15.23 -21.56
N LYS A 69 -28.99 -14.16 -21.34
CA LYS A 69 -27.67 -13.90 -21.97
C LYS A 69 -26.49 -14.34 -21.10
N ALA A 70 -26.71 -14.59 -19.81
CA ALA A 70 -25.74 -15.19 -18.89
C ALA A 70 -26.36 -16.42 -18.20
N SER A 71 -25.54 -17.41 -17.82
CA SER A 71 -26.03 -18.58 -17.09
C SER A 71 -26.36 -18.24 -15.64
N THR A 72 -27.27 -18.98 -15.02
CA THR A 72 -27.60 -18.85 -13.59
C THR A 72 -26.37 -19.04 -12.70
N GLN A 73 -25.44 -19.92 -13.09
CA GLN A 73 -24.15 -20.10 -12.42
C GLN A 73 -23.29 -18.84 -12.47
N ALA A 74 -23.16 -18.20 -13.64
CA ALA A 74 -22.37 -16.96 -13.79
C ALA A 74 -22.97 -15.79 -12.99
N VAL A 75 -24.30 -15.71 -12.89
CA VAL A 75 -24.98 -14.74 -12.01
C VAL A 75 -24.62 -14.98 -10.55
N VAL A 76 -24.74 -16.22 -10.06
CA VAL A 76 -24.43 -16.56 -8.66
C VAL A 76 -22.95 -16.31 -8.35
N GLU A 77 -22.03 -16.66 -9.26
CA GLU A 77 -20.60 -16.42 -9.07
C GLU A 77 -20.28 -14.92 -8.99
N ALA A 78 -20.87 -14.10 -9.87
CA ALA A 78 -20.70 -12.65 -9.84
C ALA A 78 -21.28 -12.03 -8.55
N VAL A 79 -22.46 -12.48 -8.10
CA VAL A 79 -23.07 -12.03 -6.84
C VAL A 79 -22.21 -12.42 -5.63
N MET A 80 -21.76 -13.68 -5.53
CA MET A 80 -20.89 -14.14 -4.43
C MET A 80 -19.55 -13.40 -4.38
N SER A 81 -19.01 -13.02 -5.54
CA SER A 81 -17.82 -12.17 -5.64
C SER A 81 -18.09 -10.74 -5.13
N ALA A 82 -19.19 -10.13 -5.57
CA ALA A 82 -19.62 -8.82 -5.11
C ALA A 82 -19.93 -8.78 -3.59
N GLU A 83 -20.54 -9.82 -3.03
CA GLU A 83 -20.81 -9.92 -1.59
C GLU A 83 -19.53 -9.94 -0.75
N ARG A 84 -18.51 -10.71 -1.15
CA ARG A 84 -17.21 -10.76 -0.45
C ARG A 84 -16.50 -9.40 -0.48
N THR A 85 -16.57 -8.73 -1.63
CA THR A 85 -16.01 -7.40 -1.82
C THR A 85 -16.76 -6.33 -1.02
N LEU A 86 -18.10 -6.41 -0.98
CA LEU A 86 -18.95 -5.55 -0.16
C LEU A 86 -18.69 -5.73 1.34
N GLN A 87 -18.56 -6.97 1.83
CA GLN A 87 -18.20 -7.24 3.23
C GLN A 87 -16.87 -6.58 3.62
N THR A 88 -15.90 -6.60 2.72
CA THR A 88 -14.60 -5.95 2.92
C THR A 88 -14.74 -4.42 2.94
N ALA A 89 -15.50 -3.84 2.00
CA ALA A 89 -15.76 -2.40 1.96
C ALA A 89 -16.52 -1.90 3.21
N VAL A 90 -17.50 -2.66 3.72
CA VAL A 90 -18.21 -2.37 4.97
C VAL A 90 -17.27 -2.43 6.18
N ALA A 91 -16.42 -3.45 6.29
CA ALA A 91 -15.45 -3.54 7.38
C ALA A 91 -14.49 -2.34 7.41
N VAL A 92 -14.05 -1.86 6.24
CA VAL A 92 -13.18 -0.67 6.16
C VAL A 92 -13.95 0.62 6.45
N ARG A 93 -15.19 0.77 5.97
CA ARG A 93 -16.09 1.87 6.33
C ARG A 93 -16.24 1.97 7.85
N ASP A 94 -16.50 0.86 8.51
CA ASP A 94 -16.72 0.84 9.97
C ASP A 94 -15.43 1.19 10.74
N LYS A 95 -14.25 0.81 10.23
CA LYS A 95 -12.96 1.26 10.77
C LYS A 95 -12.70 2.76 10.53
N ALA A 96 -13.05 3.30 9.38
CA ALA A 96 -12.92 4.73 9.09
C ALA A 96 -13.86 5.57 9.99
N VAL A 97 -15.10 5.12 10.20
CA VAL A 97 -16.05 5.73 11.14
C VAL A 97 -15.53 5.64 12.57
N ALA A 98 -15.00 4.49 13.01
CA ALA A 98 -14.42 4.34 14.34
C ALA A 98 -13.22 5.30 14.56
N ALA A 99 -12.32 5.43 13.59
CA ALA A 99 -11.20 6.37 13.65
C ALA A 99 -11.66 7.84 13.70
N TYR A 100 -12.71 8.20 12.94
CA TYR A 100 -13.33 9.53 13.03
C TYR A 100 -13.95 9.78 14.42
N MET A 101 -14.68 8.80 14.97
CA MET A 101 -15.24 8.92 16.31
C MET A 101 -14.17 9.01 17.39
N GLU A 102 -13.04 8.31 17.26
CA GLU A 102 -11.92 8.39 18.20
C GLU A 102 -11.26 9.77 18.15
N LEU A 103 -10.95 10.26 16.95
CA LEU A 103 -10.45 11.62 16.76
C LEU A 103 -11.41 12.67 17.32
N SER A 104 -12.72 12.50 17.11
CA SER A 104 -13.75 13.40 17.65
C SER A 104 -13.91 13.33 19.17
N ARG A 105 -13.48 12.25 19.84
CA ARG A 105 -13.42 12.16 21.31
C ARG A 105 -12.14 12.77 21.90
N MET A 106 -11.11 12.93 21.07
CA MET A 106 -9.83 13.57 21.42
C MET A 106 -9.79 15.06 21.03
N GLN A 107 -10.68 15.52 20.14
CA GLN A 107 -10.84 16.93 19.80
C GLN A 107 -11.73 17.64 20.83
N ILE A 108 -11.10 18.59 21.54
CA ILE A 108 -11.62 19.53 22.56
C ILE A 108 -11.95 18.90 23.93
#